data_AF-A0AAX6NIB4-F1
#
_entry.id   AF-A0AAX6NIB4-F1
#
_cell.length_a   1.000
_cell.length_b   1.000
_cell.length_c   1.000
_cell.angle_alpha   90.00
_cell.angle_beta   90.00
_cell.angle_gamma   90.00
#
_symmetry.space_group_name_H-M   'P 1'
#
loop_
_entity.id
_entity.type
_entity.pdbx_description
1 polymer ?
#
loop_
_entity_poly.entity_id
_entity_poly.type
_entity_poly.pdbx_seq_one_letter_code
_entity_poly.pdbx_strand_id
1 'polypeptide(L)' 'MKFNNYEQETVIIFDAKNKEWNFYTCVPSHIELFTSNSQDEPSEVTILTEEEGIATSIKFTLPKYSINLESFIKKQ' A
#
# COMPACT_ATOMS: atom_id res chain seq x y z
N MET A 1 -0.84 -21.13 15.49
CA MET A 1 -0.48 -19.86 14.83
C MET A 1 -1.16 -18.76 15.63
N LYS A 2 -0.41 -17.84 16.24
CA LYS A 2 -1.00 -16.68 16.93
C LYS A 2 -1.10 -15.56 15.91
N PHE A 3 -2.28 -15.03 15.69
CA PHE A 3 -2.48 -13.85 14.85
C PHE A 3 -2.26 -12.63 15.74
N ASN A 4 -1.23 -11.84 15.43
CA ASN A 4 -0.93 -10.60 16.14
C ASN A 4 -1.58 -9.44 15.39
N ASN A 5 -2.59 -8.82 16.01
CA ASN A 5 -3.30 -7.69 15.40
C ASN A 5 -2.51 -6.37 15.47
N TYR A 6 -1.34 -6.39 16.12
CA TYR A 6 -0.44 -5.24 16.24
C TYR A 6 0.73 -5.28 15.24
N GLU A 7 0.97 -6.42 14.60
CA GLU A 7 2.00 -6.52 13.57
C GLU A 7 1.48 -5.92 12.27
N GLN A 8 2.10 -4.82 11.87
CA GLN A 8 1.77 -4.09 10.66
C GLN A 8 3.03 -3.92 9.82
N GLU A 9 2.90 -4.13 8.52
CA GLU A 9 3.99 -3.97 7.59
C GLU A 9 3.51 -3.42 6.25
N THR A 10 4.48 -2.90 5.51
CA THR A 10 4.31 -2.57 4.09
C THR A 10 5.37 -3.32 3.31
N VAL A 11 4.91 -4.15 2.38
CA VAL A 11 5.76 -4.92 1.49
C VAL A 11 5.74 -4.25 0.13
N ILE A 12 6.92 -3.92 -0.38
CA ILE A 12 7.12 -3.26 -1.66
C ILE A 12 7.87 -4.22 -2.57
N ILE A 13 7.27 -4.57 -3.71
CA ILE A 13 7.81 -5.57 -4.65
C ILE A 13 7.97 -4.94 -6.02
N PHE A 14 9.18 -5.01 -6.58
CA PHE A 14 9.41 -4.60 -7.97
C PHE A 14 9.10 -5.75 -8.93
N ASP A 15 8.09 -5.57 -9.78
CA ASP A 15 7.82 -6.44 -10.92
C ASP A 15 8.67 -5.99 -12.11
N ALA A 16 9.77 -6.71 -12.34
CA ALA A 16 10.70 -6.43 -13.43
C ALA A 16 10.12 -6.69 -14.83
N LYS A 17 9.08 -7.53 -14.96
CA LYS A 17 8.42 -7.87 -16.23
C LYS A 17 7.55 -6.72 -16.68
N ASN A 18 6.71 -6.22 -15.78
CA ASN A 18 5.78 -5.13 -16.08
C ASN A 18 6.37 -3.73 -15.82
N LYS A 19 7.56 -3.65 -15.18
CA LYS A 19 8.21 -2.39 -14.76
C LYS A 19 7.32 -1.59 -13.82
N GLU A 20 6.83 -2.26 -12.80
CA GLU A 20 5.88 -1.71 -11.83
C GLU A 20 6.30 -2.07 -10.41
N TRP A 21 5.85 -1.27 -9.45
CA TRP A 21 5.97 -1.54 -8.04
C TRP A 21 4.61 -1.93 -7.49
N ASN A 22 4.54 -3.09 -6.84
CA ASN A 22 3.37 -3.56 -6.13
C ASN A 22 3.56 -3.30 -4.64
N PHE A 23 2.61 -2.58 -4.06
CA PHE A 23 2.58 -2.30 -2.63
C PHE A 23 1.49 -3.13 -1.99
N TYR A 24 1.81 -3.71 -0.85
CA TYR A 24 0.89 -4.42 0.03
C TYR A 24 1.06 -3.81 1.41
N THR A 25 -0.02 -3.30 2.01
CA THR A 25 0.08 -2.68 3.33
C THR A 25 -1.11 -3.04 4.21
N CYS A 26 -0.80 -3.36 5.47
CA CYS A 26 -1.76 -3.41 6.58
C CYS A 26 -1.52 -2.30 7.61
N VAL A 27 -0.67 -1.31 7.28
CA VAL A 27 -0.42 -0.12 8.11
C VAL A 27 -1.57 0.87 7.93
N PRO A 28 -2.34 1.22 8.97
CA PRO A 28 -3.53 2.08 8.87
C PRO A 28 -3.27 3.44 8.23
N SER A 29 -2.17 4.12 8.60
CA SER A 29 -1.83 5.44 8.05
C SER A 29 -1.54 5.39 6.54
N HIS A 30 -1.00 4.27 6.02
CA HIS A 30 -0.82 4.08 4.59
C HIS A 30 -2.17 3.79 3.91
N ILE A 31 -3.02 2.96 4.53
CA ILE A 31 -4.36 2.67 4.01
C ILE A 31 -5.16 3.97 3.87
N GLU A 32 -5.16 4.81 4.90
CA GLU A 32 -5.79 6.13 4.87
C GLU A 32 -5.20 7.01 3.75
N LEU A 33 -3.87 7.09 3.64
CA LEU A 33 -3.20 7.88 2.61
C LEU A 33 -3.66 7.52 1.19
N PHE A 34 -3.81 6.23 0.88
CA PHE A 34 -4.11 5.75 -0.47
C PHE A 34 -5.60 5.61 -0.77
N THR A 35 -6.43 5.43 0.25
CA THR A 35 -7.90 5.39 0.06
C THR A 35 -8.51 6.80 0.07
N SER A 36 -7.87 7.78 0.73
CA SER A 36 -8.34 9.18 0.76
C SER A 36 -7.84 10.03 -0.41
N ASN A 37 -6.63 9.80 -0.92
CA ASN A 37 -6.07 10.53 -2.06
C ASN A 37 -6.53 9.93 -3.38
N SER A 38 -7.79 10.16 -3.76
CA SER A 38 -8.32 9.76 -5.07
C SER A 38 -7.87 10.67 -6.23
N GLN A 39 -6.89 11.56 -6.03
CA GLN A 39 -6.51 12.62 -6.99
C GLN A 39 -5.18 12.40 -7.71
N ASP A 40 -4.25 11.61 -7.16
CA ASP A 40 -2.96 11.32 -7.80
C ASP A 40 -2.84 9.81 -8.01
N GLU A 41 -3.46 9.32 -9.08
CA GLU A 41 -3.68 7.91 -9.45
C GLU A 41 -2.53 6.93 -9.11
N PRO A 42 -2.57 6.21 -7.97
CA PRO A 42 -2.13 4.83 -7.99
C PRO A 42 -3.07 4.05 -8.90
N SER A 43 -2.54 3.08 -9.63
CA SER A 43 -3.36 2.10 -10.34
C SER A 43 -4.29 1.46 -9.32
N GLU A 44 -5.59 1.75 -9.42
CA GLU A 44 -6.73 1.18 -8.68
C GLU A 44 -6.37 0.49 -7.35
N VAL A 45 -6.58 1.19 -6.22
CA VAL A 45 -6.40 0.59 -4.89
C VAL A 45 -7.36 -0.58 -4.72
N THR A 46 -6.82 -1.78 -4.56
CA THR A 46 -7.56 -3.01 -4.31
C THR A 46 -7.59 -3.27 -2.80
N ILE A 47 -8.78 -3.39 -2.22
CA ILE A 47 -8.94 -3.85 -0.82
C ILE A 47 -8.70 -5.36 -0.78
N LEU A 48 -7.78 -5.81 0.07
CA LEU A 48 -7.46 -7.23 0.24
C LEU A 48 -8.23 -7.85 1.40
N THR A 49 -8.37 -7.09 2.50
CA THR A 49 -9.15 -7.50 3.68
C THR A 49 -9.90 -6.31 4.27
N GLU A 50 -11.03 -6.58 4.91
CA GLU A 50 -11.86 -5.60 5.59
C GLU A 50 -12.42 -6.18 6.89
N GLU A 51 -12.73 -5.30 7.86
CA GLU A 51 -13.42 -5.62 9.10
C GLU A 51 -14.50 -4.54 9.30
N GLU A 52 -15.77 -4.94 9.42
CA GLU A 52 -16.91 -4.01 9.58
C GLU A 52 -16.98 -2.89 8.52
N GLY A 53 -16.54 -3.18 7.28
CA GLY A 53 -16.50 -2.22 6.18
C GLY A 53 -15.30 -1.26 6.21
N ILE A 54 -14.34 -1.48 7.12
CA ILE A 54 -13.09 -0.73 7.21
C ILE A 54 -11.98 -1.58 6.57
N ALA A 55 -11.29 -1.06 5.56
CA ALA A 55 -10.16 -1.74 4.94
C ALA A 55 -9.03 -1.97 5.96
N THR A 56 -8.61 -3.22 6.13
CA THR A 56 -7.53 -3.64 7.04
C THR A 56 -6.25 -4.00 6.30
N SER A 57 -6.33 -4.26 5.00
CA SER A 57 -5.16 -4.31 4.12
C SER A 57 -5.52 -3.97 2.68
N ILE A 58 -4.59 -3.35 1.97
CA ILE A 58 -4.77 -2.94 0.57
C ILE A 58 -3.58 -3.35 -0.29
N LYS A 59 -3.82 -3.45 -1.59
CA LYS A 59 -2.83 -3.53 -2.65
C LYS A 59 -3.00 -2.32 -3.57
N PHE A 60 -1.90 -1.74 -4.00
CA PHE A 60 -1.92 -0.81 -5.13
C PHE A 60 -0.65 -0.97 -5.96
N THR A 61 -0.73 -0.55 -7.22
CA THR A 61 0.38 -0.65 -8.16
C THR A 61 0.78 0.76 -8.60
N LEU A 62 2.09 0.96 -8.80
CA LEU A 62 2.64 2.21 -9.31
C LEU A 62 3.62 1.90 -10.45
N PRO A 63 3.60 2.67 -11.56
CA PRO A 63 4.62 2.55 -12.60
C PRO A 63 6.02 2.84 -12.05
N LYS A 64 7.06 2.20 -12.62
CA LYS A 64 8.47 2.38 -12.19
C LYS A 64 8.89 3.83 -12.03
N TYR A 65 8.42 4.72 -12.91
CA TYR A 65 8.82 6.13 -12.96
C TYR A 65 7.99 7.05 -12.07
N SER A 66 6.92 6.53 -11.44
CA SER A 66 5.99 7.32 -10.62
C SER A 66 6.42 7.42 -9.15
N ILE A 67 7.51 6.76 -8.75
CA ILE A 67 7.90 6.69 -7.33
C ILE A 67 9.16 7.48 -7.07
N ASN A 68 9.02 8.56 -6.29
CA ASN A 68 10.13 9.02 -5.46
C ASN A 68 10.08 8.26 -4.12
N LEU A 69 10.83 7.17 -4.01
CA LEU A 69 10.88 6.34 -2.79
C LEU A 69 11.40 7.13 -1.57
N GLU A 70 12.06 8.28 -1.77
CA GLU A 70 12.57 9.10 -0.67
C GLU A 70 11.46 9.75 0.16
N SER A 71 10.28 10.03 -0.43
CA SER A 71 9.14 10.54 0.33
C SER A 71 8.49 9.46 1.20
N PHE A 72 8.52 8.19 0.75
CA PHE A 72 7.97 7.04 1.48
C PHE A 72 8.84 6.59 2.66
N ILE A 73 10.15 6.79 2.58
CA ILE A 73 11.11 6.28 3.58
C ILE A 73 11.44 7.33 4.66
N LYS A 74 11.02 8.59 4.50
CA LYS A 74 11.25 9.62 5.53
C LYS A 74 10.50 9.28 6.82
N LYS A 75 11.21 8.63 7.74
CA LYS A 75 10.94 8.64 9.18
C LYS A 75 10.77 10.09 9.62
N GLN A 76 9.56 10.46 10.05
CA GLN A 76 9.42 11.48 11.09
C GLN A 76 9.79 10.86 12.44
#